data_AF-A0A2D3C3T6-F1
#
_entry.id   AF-A0A2D3C3T6-F1
#
_cell.length_a   1.000
_cell.length_b   1.000
_cell.length_c   1.000
_cell.angle_alpha   90.00
_cell.angle_beta   90.00
_cell.angle_gamma   90.00
#
_symmetry.space_group_name_H-M   'P 1'
#
loop_
_entity.id
_entity.type
_entity.pdbx_description
1 polymer ?
#
loop_
_entity_poly.entity_id
_entity_poly.type
_entity_poly.pdbx_seq_one_letter_code
_entity_poly.pdbx_strand_id
1 'polypeptide(L)'
;MSSISILEDVYDVIEDRKENAVEGSYVCSLLKHNKGMDKILEKIGEESTEVILAAKNGQKDRIIEESCDLFFHMLVMLSANNITLDEISAEMKGRRH
;
A
#
# COMPACT_ATOMS: atom_id res chain seq x y z
N MET A 1 7.09 -7.15 -17.56
CA MET A 1 7.07 -7.02 -16.09
C MET A 1 5.87 -7.80 -15.57
N SER A 2 6.05 -8.60 -14.52
CA SER A 2 4.93 -9.32 -13.90
C SER A 2 4.16 -8.35 -13.01
N SER A 3 2.90 -8.63 -12.68
CA SER A 3 2.13 -7.77 -11.76
C SER A 3 2.72 -7.70 -10.35
N ILE A 4 3.61 -8.62 -9.99
CA ILE A 4 4.35 -8.58 -8.71
C ILE A 4 5.53 -7.60 -8.80
N SER A 5 6.20 -7.52 -9.96
CA SER A 5 7.37 -6.64 -10.10
C SER A 5 7.02 -5.16 -9.95
N ILE A 6 5.80 -4.73 -10.32
CA ILE A 6 5.39 -3.34 -10.10
C ILE A 6 5.16 -3.02 -8.61
N LEU A 7 4.72 -3.99 -7.80
CA LEU A 7 4.58 -3.77 -6.35
C LEU A 7 5.95 -3.66 -5.67
N GLU A 8 6.92 -4.45 -6.14
CA GLU A 8 8.33 -4.34 -5.74
C GLU A 8 8.88 -2.95 -6.09
N ASP A 9 8.73 -2.51 -7.36
CA ASP A 9 9.18 -1.18 -7.81
C ASP A 9 8.58 -0.03 -6.96
N VAL A 10 7.27 -0.11 -6.65
CA VAL A 10 6.60 0.90 -5.81
C VAL A 10 7.10 0.84 -4.37
N TYR A 11 7.31 -0.35 -3.82
CA TYR A 11 7.83 -0.51 -2.47
C TYR A 11 9.27 0.01 -2.33
N ASP A 12 10.12 -0.20 -3.33
CA ASP A 12 11.48 0.36 -3.36
C ASP A 12 11.46 1.89 -3.34
N VAL A 13 10.53 2.51 -4.08
CA VAL A 13 10.33 3.97 -4.02
C VAL A 13 9.86 4.42 -2.63
N ILE A 14 9.01 3.64 -1.96
CA ILE A 14 8.55 3.94 -0.60
C ILE A 14 9.73 3.87 0.40
N GLU A 15 10.54 2.83 0.34
CA GLU A 15 11.74 2.69 1.18
C GLU A 15 12.75 3.81 0.90
N ASP A 16 13.00 4.15 -0.37
CA ASP A 16 13.84 5.31 -0.72
C ASP A 16 13.29 6.60 -0.11
N ARG A 17 11.98 6.84 -0.13
CA ARG A 17 11.37 8.05 0.48
C ARG A 17 11.39 8.04 2.00
N LYS A 18 11.46 6.86 2.62
CA LYS A 18 11.61 6.69 4.07
C LYS A 18 13.02 7.06 4.52
N GLU A 19 14.05 6.63 3.78
CA GLU A 19 15.45 6.94 4.09
C GLU A 19 15.89 8.32 3.57
N ASN A 20 15.57 8.62 2.31
CA ASN A 20 15.90 9.84 1.59
C ASN A 20 14.65 10.72 1.43
N ALA A 21 14.26 11.36 2.54
CA ALA A 21 13.04 12.14 2.57
C ALA A 21 13.04 13.29 1.54
N VAL A 22 12.01 13.32 0.69
CA VAL A 22 11.79 14.37 -0.32
C VAL A 22 10.63 15.27 0.13
N GLU A 23 10.87 16.57 0.16
CA GLU A 23 9.84 17.55 0.51
C GLU A 23 8.67 17.49 -0.49
N GLY A 24 7.44 17.54 0.02
CA GLY A 24 6.22 17.43 -0.78
C GLY A 24 5.87 16.01 -1.24
N SER A 25 6.68 14.99 -0.95
CA SER A 25 6.31 13.59 -1.24
C SER A 25 5.13 13.13 -0.38
N TYR A 26 4.16 12.50 -1.01
CA TYR A 26 3.01 11.90 -0.33
C TYR A 26 3.41 10.79 0.66
N VAL A 27 4.38 9.94 0.28
CA VAL A 27 4.92 8.91 1.19
C VAL A 27 5.52 9.54 2.44
N CYS A 28 6.34 10.58 2.27
CA CYS A 28 6.94 11.29 3.40
C CYS A 28 5.86 11.94 4.29
N SER A 29 4.79 12.48 3.71
CA SER A 29 3.71 13.10 4.49
C SER A 29 2.92 12.09 5.32
N LEU A 30 2.72 10.87 4.81
CA LEU A 30 2.13 9.76 5.57
C LEU A 30 3.05 9.29 6.69
N LEU A 31 4.32 9.00 6.39
CA LEU A 31 5.28 8.47 7.36
C LEU A 31 5.63 9.47 8.48
N LYS A 32 5.60 10.76 8.18
CA LYS A 32 5.90 11.85 9.14
C LYS A 32 4.65 12.52 9.70
N HIS A 33 3.46 11.98 9.41
CA HIS A 33 2.22 12.55 9.90
C HIS A 33 2.21 12.58 11.44
N ASN A 34 1.64 13.62 12.05
CA ASN A 34 1.59 13.75 13.51
C ASN A 34 0.77 12.64 14.21
N LYS A 35 -0.23 12.08 13.50
CA LYS A 35 -0.98 10.88 13.93
C LYS A 35 -0.18 9.57 13.79
N GLY A 36 1.00 9.60 13.17
CA GLY A 36 1.81 8.40 12.92
C GLY A 36 1.04 7.30 12.20
N MET A 37 1.15 6.07 12.70
CA MET A 37 0.52 4.87 12.15
C MET A 37 -1.00 5.03 11.93
N ASP A 38 -1.70 5.73 12.83
CA ASP A 38 -3.16 5.89 12.74
C ASP A 38 -3.58 6.57 11.43
N LYS A 39 -2.76 7.48 10.88
CA LYS A 39 -3.07 8.11 9.59
C LYS A 39 -3.05 7.11 8.43
N ILE A 40 -2.11 6.17 8.46
CA ILE A 40 -1.97 5.12 7.45
C ILE A 40 -3.14 4.14 7.58
N LEU A 41 -3.51 3.76 8.81
CA LEU A 41 -4.65 2.87 9.08
C LEU A 41 -6.00 3.50 8.70
N GLU A 42 -6.17 4.82 8.92
CA GLU A 42 -7.34 5.57 8.44
C GLU A 42 -7.51 5.41 6.93
N LYS A 43 -6.42 5.57 6.16
CA LYS A 43 -6.45 5.39 4.70
C LYS A 43 -6.75 3.94 4.32
N ILE A 44 -6.11 2.95 4.94
CA ILE A 44 -6.42 1.54 4.67
C ILE A 44 -7.91 1.24 4.90
N GLY A 45 -8.51 1.77 5.97
CA GLY A 45 -9.93 1.58 6.27
C GLY A 45 -10.86 2.25 5.25
N GLU A 46 -10.50 3.46 4.80
CA GLU A 46 -11.19 4.19 3.73
C GLU A 46 -11.18 3.39 2.42
N GLU A 47 -9.99 3.07 1.91
CA GLU A 47 -9.84 2.35 0.62
C GLU A 47 -10.49 0.97 0.65
N SER A 48 -10.38 0.26 1.78
CA SER A 48 -11.05 -1.04 1.95
C SER A 48 -12.56 -0.91 1.79
N THR A 49 -13.15 0.14 2.36
CA THR A 49 -14.59 0.42 2.27
C THR A 49 -14.96 0.78 0.83
N GLU A 50 -14.14 1.57 0.14
CA GLU A 50 -14.38 1.99 -1.23
C GLU A 50 -14.29 0.82 -2.21
N VAL A 51 -13.30 -0.07 -2.09
CA VAL A 51 -13.21 -1.33 -2.86
C VAL A 51 -14.47 -2.19 -2.66
N ILE A 52 -14.92 -2.36 -1.41
CA ILE A 52 -16.12 -3.14 -1.09
C ILE A 52 -17.35 -2.55 -1.78
N LEU A 53 -17.53 -1.23 -1.73
CA LEU A 53 -18.65 -0.54 -2.35
C LEU A 53 -18.59 -0.59 -3.88
N ALA A 54 -17.41 -0.38 -4.47
CA ALA A 54 -17.20 -0.47 -5.92
C ALA A 54 -17.51 -1.88 -6.44
N ALA A 55 -17.06 -2.92 -5.72
CA ALA A 55 -17.34 -4.31 -6.03
C ALA A 55 -18.84 -4.62 -5.93
N LYS A 56 -19.49 -4.21 -4.84
CA LYS A 56 -20.95 -4.36 -4.65
C LYS A 56 -21.74 -3.72 -5.80
N ASN A 57 -21.28 -2.59 -6.32
CA ASN A 57 -21.96 -1.83 -7.37
C ASN A 57 -21.56 -2.24 -8.80
N GLY A 58 -20.67 -3.22 -8.98
CA GLY A 58 -20.21 -3.67 -10.30
C GLY A 58 -19.39 -2.62 -11.06
N GLN A 59 -18.76 -1.68 -10.36
CA GLN A 59 -18.01 -0.57 -10.95
C GLN A 59 -16.55 -0.98 -11.21
N LYS A 60 -16.31 -1.69 -12.31
CA LYS A 60 -15.00 -2.27 -12.63
C LYS A 60 -13.83 -1.29 -12.49
N ASP A 61 -13.94 -0.09 -13.05
CA ASP A 61 -12.84 0.87 -13.04
C ASP A 61 -12.54 1.35 -11.61
N ARG A 62 -13.58 1.59 -10.81
CA ARG A 62 -13.43 1.94 -9.39
C ARG A 62 -12.84 0.78 -8.59
N ILE A 63 -13.19 -0.47 -8.88
CA ILE A 63 -12.55 -1.62 -8.21
C ILE A 63 -11.04 -1.58 -8.44
N ILE A 64 -10.58 -1.27 -9.66
CA ILE A 64 -9.16 -1.20 -9.99
C ILE A 64 -8.50 -0.03 -9.26
N GLU A 65 -9.09 1.16 -9.33
CA GLU A 65 -8.58 2.38 -8.67
C GLU A 65 -8.41 2.17 -7.16
N GLU A 66 -9.49 1.81 -6.46
CA GLU A 66 -9.45 1.71 -4.99
C GLU A 66 -8.63 0.49 -4.53
N SER A 67 -8.49 -0.56 -5.37
CA SER A 67 -7.58 -1.67 -5.05
C SER A 67 -6.12 -1.22 -5.14
N CYS A 68 -5.78 -0.38 -6.11
CA CYS A 68 -4.44 0.20 -6.21
C CYS A 68 -4.13 1.10 -5.02
N ASP A 69 -5.07 1.93 -4.58
CA ASP A 69 -4.89 2.79 -3.41
C ASP A 69 -4.78 1.96 -2.12
N LEU A 70 -5.61 0.92 -1.97
CA LEU A 70 -5.48 -0.03 -0.86
C LEU A 70 -4.12 -0.72 -0.85
N PHE A 71 -3.64 -1.23 -1.99
CA PHE A 71 -2.32 -1.87 -2.08
C PHE A 71 -1.21 -0.88 -1.76
N PHE A 72 -1.26 0.33 -2.29
CA PHE A 72 -0.28 1.38 -2.00
C PHE A 72 -0.20 1.66 -0.49
N HIS A 73 -1.35 1.86 0.16
CA HIS A 73 -1.38 2.14 1.60
C HIS A 73 -0.95 0.94 2.45
N MET A 74 -1.21 -0.29 2.00
CA MET A 74 -0.65 -1.50 2.59
C MET A 74 0.88 -1.52 2.48
N LEU A 75 1.47 -1.20 1.31
CA LEU A 75 2.92 -1.12 1.13
C LEU A 75 3.56 -0.08 2.06
N VAL A 76 2.95 1.11 2.21
CA VAL A 76 3.40 2.14 3.15
C VAL A 76 3.34 1.65 4.60
N MET A 77 2.29 0.90 4.98
CA MET A 77 2.17 0.31 6.31
C MET A 77 3.24 -0.75 6.57
N LEU A 78 3.54 -1.61 5.59
CA LEU A 78 4.60 -2.60 5.69
C LEU A 78 5.97 -1.93 5.89
N SER A 79 6.27 -0.92 5.06
CA SER A 79 7.46 -0.07 5.19
C SER A 79 7.57 0.56 6.58
N ALA A 80 6.50 1.17 7.09
CA ALA A 80 6.45 1.79 8.41
C ALA A 80 6.70 0.80 9.57
N ASN A 81 6.39 -0.48 9.38
CA ASN A 81 6.65 -1.56 10.33
C ASN A 81 7.96 -2.33 10.06
N ASN A 82 8.75 -1.92 9.07
CA ASN A 82 9.97 -2.61 8.62
C ASN A 82 9.71 -4.07 8.19
N ILE A 83 8.56 -4.33 7.57
CA ILE A 83 8.20 -5.63 7.01
C ILE A 83 8.48 -5.59 5.51
N THR A 84 9.31 -6.51 5.04
CA THR A 84 9.72 -6.60 3.63
C THR A 84 8.69 -7.32 2.75
N LEU A 85 8.70 -7.04 1.45
CA LEU A 85 7.91 -7.81 0.49
C LEU A 85 8.37 -9.27 0.35
N ASP A 86 9.62 -9.59 0.68
CA ASP A 86 10.11 -10.96 0.73
C ASP A 86 9.42 -11.76 1.84
N GLU A 87 9.25 -11.18 3.03
CA GLU A 87 8.50 -11.79 4.13
C GLU A 87 7.04 -12.03 3.75
N ILE A 88 6.37 -11.05 3.15
CA ILE A 88 4.99 -11.19 2.65
C ILE A 88 4.93 -12.26 1.56
N SER A 89 5.89 -12.29 0.64
CA SER A 89 5.95 -13.27 -0.44
C SER A 89 6.17 -14.68 0.07
N ALA A 90 7.01 -14.86 1.10
CA ALA A 90 7.22 -16.15 1.76
C ALA A 90 5.90 -16.69 2.35
N GLU A 91 5.16 -15.83 3.04
CA GLU A 91 3.85 -16.15 3.61
C GLU A 91 2.79 -16.42 2.52
N MET A 92 2.76 -15.60 1.46
CA MET A 92 1.84 -15.78 0.33
C MET A 92 2.08 -17.06 -0.46
N LYS A 93 3.33 -17.57 -0.55
CA LYS A 93 3.61 -18.87 -1.19
C LYS A 93 2.81 -20.01 -0.54
N GLY A 94 2.53 -19.93 0.75
CA GLY A 94 1.68 -20.91 1.46
C GLY A 94 0.22 -20.94 0.97
N ARG A 95 -0.25 -19.88 0.32
CA ARG A 95 -1.62 -19.75 -0.24
C ARG A 95 -1.70 -20.16 -1.72
N ARG A 96 -0.57 -20.52 -2.34
CA ARG A 96 -0.45 -20.91 -3.76
C ARG A 96 -0.62 -22.42 -3.99
N HIS A 97 -1.41 -23.09 -3.15
CA HIS A 97 -1.68 -24.53 -3.24
C HIS A 97 -2.87 -24.81 -4.14
#